data_AF-A0A3B9H8K9-F1
#
_entry.id   AF-A0A3B9H8K9-F1
#
_cell.length_a   1.000
_cell.length_b   1.000
_cell.length_c   1.000
_cell.angle_alpha   90.00
_cell.angle_beta   90.00
_cell.angle_gamma   90.00
#
_symmetry.space_group_name_H-M   'P 1'
#
loop_
_entity.id
_entity.type
_entity.pdbx_description
1 polymer ?
#
loop_
_entity_poly.entity_id
_entity_poly.type
_entity_poly.pdbx_seq_one_letter_code
_entity_poly.pdbx_strand_id
1 'polypeptide(L)'
;ERRLFYVATTRAEKSLHMIYPMLSSQKGTPVRLMQSRFLKELPETKYELLNAHSSFGRGYSKSPGWNQYGSGGYGGGYGRRSY
;
A
#
# COMPACT_ATOMS: atom_id res chain seq x y z
N GLU A 1 -15.24 9.48 -20.49
CA GLU A 1 -15.11 8.28 -19.63
C GLU A 1 -16.34 7.93 -18.77
N ARG A 2 -17.23 8.86 -18.38
CA ARG A 2 -18.42 8.55 -17.54
C ARG A 2 -19.29 7.41 -18.10
N ARG A 3 -19.50 7.39 -19.42
CA ARG A 3 -20.27 6.33 -20.10
C ARG A 3 -19.59 4.95 -20.01
N LEU A 4 -18.25 4.89 -19.99
CA LEU A 4 -17.53 3.62 -19.82
C LEU A 4 -17.72 3.05 -18.42
N PHE A 5 -17.63 3.90 -17.39
CA PHE A 5 -17.90 3.50 -16.02
C PHE A 5 -19.34 2.99 -15.87
N TYR A 6 -20.32 3.71 -16.41
CA TYR A 6 -21.73 3.31 -16.40
C TYR A 6 -21.96 1.93 -17.02
N VAL A 7 -21.40 1.67 -18.21
CA VAL A 7 -21.55 0.36 -18.87
C VAL A 7 -20.88 -0.75 -18.06
N ALA A 8 -19.69 -0.51 -17.51
CA ALA A 8 -18.98 -1.50 -16.70
C ALA A 8 -19.75 -1.85 -15.41
N THR A 9 -20.36 -0.87 -14.74
CA THR A 9 -21.11 -1.10 -13.50
C THR A 9 -22.48 -1.72 -13.73
N THR A 10 -23.17 -1.38 -14.82
CA THR A 10 -24.52 -1.90 -15.12
C THR A 10 -24.54 -3.26 -15.81
N ARG A 11 -23.39 -3.73 -16.32
CA ARG A 11 -23.28 -5.06 -16.94
C ARG A 11 -23.18 -6.20 -15.92
N ALA A 12 -22.87 -5.90 -14.65
CA ALA A 12 -22.85 -6.91 -13.60
C ALA A 12 -24.27 -7.29 -13.18
N GLU A 13 -24.65 -8.57 -13.32
CA GLU A 13 -25.99 -9.06 -12.97
C GLU A 13 -26.12 -9.51 -11.52
N LYS A 14 -25.05 -10.09 -10.93
CA LYS A 14 -25.07 -10.70 -9.59
C LYS A 14 -24.24 -9.93 -8.57
N SER A 15 -22.97 -9.73 -8.86
CA SER A 15 -22.04 -9.01 -7.97
C SER A 15 -21.07 -8.16 -8.77
N LEU A 16 -20.68 -7.02 -8.19
CA LEU A 16 -19.73 -6.08 -8.76
C LEU A 16 -18.63 -5.80 -7.73
N HIS A 17 -17.40 -6.17 -8.06
CA HIS A 17 -16.22 -5.88 -7.24
C HIS A 17 -15.33 -4.90 -7.99
N MET A 18 -14.94 -3.82 -7.33
CA MET A 18 -14.07 -2.80 -7.89
C MET A 18 -12.75 -2.79 -7.12
N ILE A 19 -11.64 -2.72 -7.84
CA ILE A 19 -10.30 -2.69 -7.27
C ILE A 19 -9.60 -1.44 -7.78
N TYR A 20 -8.95 -0.71 -6.88
CA TYR A 20 -8.06 0.39 -7.25
C TYR A 20 -6.69 0.18 -6.56
N PRO A 21 -5.60 0.00 -7.33
CA PRO A 21 -4.27 -0.06 -6.75
C PRO A 21 -3.80 1.33 -6.33
N MET A 22 -3.07 1.43 -5.20
CA MET A 22 -2.45 2.70 -4.78
C MET A 22 -1.11 2.97 -5.50
N LEU A 23 -0.45 1.92 -5.99
CA LEU A 23 0.85 1.99 -6.65
C LEU A 23 0.83 1.19 -7.95
N SER A 24 1.51 1.70 -8.97
CA SER A 24 1.74 0.99 -10.23
C SER A 24 3.17 1.25 -10.70
N SER A 25 3.84 0.22 -11.22
CA SER A 25 5.15 0.38 -11.85
C SER A 25 4.95 0.91 -13.27
N GLN A 26 5.32 2.17 -13.50
CA GLN A 26 5.30 2.77 -14.83
C GLN A 26 6.73 3.03 -15.25
N LYS A 27 7.18 2.32 -16.29
CA LYS A 27 8.55 2.41 -16.82
C LYS A 27 9.64 2.23 -15.75
N GLY A 28 9.40 1.32 -14.80
CA GLY A 28 10.34 1.01 -13.71
C GLY A 28 10.27 1.96 -12.51
N THR A 29 9.48 3.03 -12.57
CA THR A 29 9.27 3.93 -11.44
C THR A 29 7.92 3.63 -10.76
N PRO A 30 7.89 3.46 -9.43
CA PRO A 30 6.63 3.33 -8.70
C PRO A 30 5.89 4.67 -8.72
N VAL A 31 4.71 4.67 -9.33
CA VAL A 31 3.82 5.85 -9.41
C VAL A 31 2.63 5.64 -8.50
N ARG A 32 2.33 6.64 -7.66
CA ARG A 32 1.12 6.67 -6.84
C ARG A 32 -0.09 6.98 -7.70
N LEU A 33 -1.08 6.11 -7.64
CA LEU A 33 -2.34 6.29 -8.34
C LEU A 33 -3.39 6.89 -7.42
N MET A 34 -4.24 7.74 -7.99
CA MET A 34 -5.40 8.31 -7.30
C MET A 34 -6.64 7.48 -7.58
N GLN A 35 -7.54 7.45 -6.59
CA GLN A 35 -8.84 6.81 -6.74
C GLN A 35 -9.66 7.52 -7.83
N SER A 36 -10.38 6.75 -8.65
CA SER A 36 -11.28 7.28 -9.67
C SER A 36 -12.35 8.18 -9.05
N ARG A 37 -12.59 9.36 -9.65
CA ARG A 37 -13.63 10.30 -9.21
C ARG A 37 -15.03 9.68 -9.19
N PHE A 38 -15.30 8.71 -10.06
CA PHE A 38 -16.61 8.07 -10.17
C PHE A 38 -16.99 7.24 -8.93
N LEU A 39 -16.02 6.84 -8.11
CA LEU A 39 -16.31 6.17 -6.85
C LEU A 39 -16.92 7.11 -5.79
N LYS A 40 -16.58 8.40 -5.84
CA LYS A 40 -17.15 9.43 -4.95
C LYS A 40 -18.58 9.84 -5.32
N GLU A 41 -18.99 9.56 -6.56
CA GLU A 41 -20.34 9.84 -7.04
C GLU A 41 -21.33 8.74 -6.60
N LEU A 42 -20.84 7.58 -6.16
CA LEU A 42 -21.68 6.49 -5.71
C LEU A 42 -22.12 6.72 -4.25
N PRO A 43 -23.39 6.43 -3.91
CA PRO A 43 -23.83 6.46 -2.52
C PRO A 43 -23.03 5.46 -1.67
N GLU A 44 -22.46 5.93 -0.56
CA GLU A 44 -21.61 5.12 0.35
C GLU A 44 -22.36 3.94 0.98
N THR A 45 -23.70 4.02 1.04
CA THR A 45 -24.56 2.95 1.56
C THR A 45 -24.70 1.75 0.63
N LYS A 46 -24.26 1.85 -0.62
CA LYS A 46 -24.45 0.82 -1.65
C LYS A 46 -23.25 -0.10 -1.86
N TYR A 47 -22.13 0.15 -1.19
CA TYR A 47 -20.94 -0.66 -1.34
C TYR A 47 -20.22 -0.82 0.00
N GLU A 48 -19.47 -1.91 0.11
CA GLU A 48 -18.58 -2.17 1.24
C GLU A 48 -17.13 -1.87 0.82
N LEU A 49 -16.40 -1.14 1.66
CA LEU A 49 -14.99 -0.84 1.41
C LEU A 49 -14.11 -1.92 2.05
N LEU A 50 -13.45 -2.71 1.21
CA LEU A 50 -12.49 -3.71 1.65
C LEU A 50 -11.06 -3.17 1.57
N ASN A 51 -10.39 -3.06 2.71
CA ASN A 51 -8.99 -2.65 2.79
C ASN A 51 -8.05 -3.85 2.76
N ALA A 52 -7.40 -4.12 1.62
CA ALA A 52 -6.43 -5.21 1.50
C ALA A 52 -5.20 -5.08 2.44
N HIS A 53 -4.90 -3.86 2.90
CA HIS A 53 -3.80 -3.61 3.86
C HIS A 53 -4.07 -4.17 5.26
N SER A 54 -5.31 -4.47 5.64
CA SER A 54 -5.62 -5.04 6.97
C SER A 54 -5.49 -6.57 7.00
N SER A 55 -5.62 -7.23 5.85
CA SER A 55 -5.71 -8.69 5.73
C SER A 55 -4.35 -9.35 5.43
N PHE A 56 -3.42 -8.64 4.79
CA PHE A 56 -2.05 -9.11 4.54
C PHE A 56 -1.08 -8.51 5.56
N GLY A 57 -1.13 -9.02 6.79
CA GLY A 57 0.02 -9.04 7.70
C GLY A 57 0.38 -7.74 8.43
N ARG A 58 -0.09 -7.64 9.68
CA ARG A 58 0.65 -6.99 10.78
C ARG A 58 1.94 -7.74 11.16
N GLY A 59 2.38 -8.67 10.33
CA GLY A 59 3.63 -9.43 10.45
C GLY A 59 4.58 -8.95 9.38
N TYR A 60 5.13 -7.74 9.55
CA TYR A 60 6.43 -7.45 8.94
C TYR A 60 7.40 -8.42 9.59
N SER A 61 7.63 -9.52 8.87
CA SER A 61 8.64 -10.51 9.19
C SER A 61 9.93 -9.75 9.49
N LYS A 62 10.43 -9.88 10.72
CA LYS A 62 11.84 -9.63 11.02
C LYS A 62 12.62 -10.50 10.06
N SER A 63 13.08 -9.93 8.95
CA SER A 63 14.04 -10.58 8.08
C SER A 63 15.32 -10.78 8.90
N PRO A 64 15.74 -12.03 9.21
CA PRO A 64 17.04 -12.26 9.82
C PRO A 64 18.08 -12.30 8.69
N GLY A 65 19.00 -11.35 8.72
CA GLY A 65 20.23 -11.42 7.94
C GLY A 65 20.15 -10.71 6.59
N TRP A 66 20.87 -9.59 6.51
CA TRP A 66 21.79 -9.21 5.42
C TRP A 66 22.48 -7.91 5.86
N ASN A 67 23.32 -7.98 6.90
CA ASN A 67 24.26 -6.91 7.30
C ASN A 67 25.49 -7.53 8.00
N GLN A 68 25.97 -8.67 7.48
CA GLN A 68 27.12 -9.40 8.01
C GLN A 68 28.27 -9.40 6.98
N TYR A 69 28.68 -8.22 6.53
CA TYR A 69 29.96 -8.07 5.83
C TYR A 69 30.45 -6.63 5.95
N GLY A 70 31.42 -6.43 6.84
CA GLY A 70 32.38 -5.34 6.77
C GLY A 70 31.96 -4.01 7.38
N SER A 71 32.24 -3.81 8.66
CA SER A 71 33.16 -2.74 9.09
C SER A 71 33.45 -2.87 10.59
N GLY A 72 34.60 -3.46 10.89
CA GLY A 72 35.18 -3.42 12.23
C GLY A 72 35.62 -1.99 12.59
N GLY A 73 35.59 -1.67 13.89
CA GLY A 73 35.98 -0.35 14.37
C GLY A 73 35.96 -0.19 15.89
N TYR A 74 36.90 -0.85 16.57
CA TYR A 74 37.66 -0.40 17.76
C TYR A 74 37.17 0.80 18.61
N GLY A 75 37.09 0.60 19.94
CA GLY A 75 37.11 1.63 21.00
C GLY A 75 35.97 1.46 22.00
N GLY A 76 36.12 0.84 23.18
CA GLY A 76 37.02 1.26 24.25
C GLY A 76 36.51 2.59 24.82
N GLY A 77 35.70 2.62 25.88
CA GLY A 77 36.12 2.41 27.26
C GLY A 77 35.93 3.72 28.05
N TYR A 78 35.41 3.60 29.28
CA TYR A 78 35.55 4.50 30.45
C TYR A 78 35.45 6.04 30.31
N GLY A 79 34.69 6.67 31.21
CA GLY A 79 34.86 8.09 31.58
C GLY A 79 33.54 8.84 31.79
N ARG A 80 32.98 8.90 33.00
CA ARG A 80 33.24 9.93 34.03
C ARG A 80 32.55 11.29 33.73
N ARG A 81 31.52 11.54 34.54
CA ARG A 81 31.02 12.80 35.15
C ARG A 81 31.76 14.14 34.94
N SER A 82 30.96 15.20 35.11
CA SER A 82 31.25 16.63 35.39
C SER A 82 31.06 17.53 34.15
N TYR A 83 30.38 18.68 34.19
CA TYR A 83 30.08 19.66 35.25
C TYR A 83 28.64 20.16 35.10
#